data_AF-A0A8S2YCU3-F1
#
_entry.id   AF-A0A8S2YCU3-F1
#
_cell.length_a   1.000
_cell.length_b   1.000
_cell.length_c   1.000
_cell.angle_alpha   90.00
_cell.angle_beta   90.00
_cell.angle_gamma   90.00
#
_symmetry.space_group_name_H-M   'P 1'
#
loop_
_entity.id
_entity.type
_entity.pdbx_description
1 polymer ?
#
loop_
_entity_poly.entity_id
_entity_poly.type
_entity_poly.pdbx_seq_one_letter_code
_entity_poly.pdbx_strand_id
1 'polypeptide(L)'
;EFNQINGYFQVSLEKRSTYSCSIRGEKWIVITTIAYPTKAMEKFFSLQEWNLMIVGDRKTPKDWLVNVSQDIRSKVIFLSIDDQLKLDYEIIQFIPEKSYARKNIGYLVAIECGAQIIYESDDDNLLLENNIKVLPKNSSSTHVPWFAFHRERSPFINIYGSFGHPEIWPRGFPVDELRNITEDGWSSLRQTQKNEYVNAYIQQFLADLDPDVDALYRLAHPMSIGHIHFDRDQQPVALEPYTFSPYNTQNTVTHYEAFWGLYLPVTTTFRVCDIWRGFWVQRLLWDIGGQLVYGTSTVQQIRNVHNYIKDMDDEQQMYHESGKFVRFLNTWNSSLPSLFQRIKQLATDIVHNG
;
A
#
# COMPACT_ATOMS: atom_id res chain seq x y z
N GLU A 1 1.48 32.83 9.51
CA GLU A 1 2.95 32.98 9.57
C GLU A 1 3.66 31.72 9.07
N PHE A 2 3.55 31.43 7.77
CA PHE A 2 4.26 30.31 7.13
C PHE A 2 4.89 30.82 5.84
N ASN A 3 5.94 31.62 5.98
CA ASN A 3 6.79 32.07 4.87
C ASN A 3 8.24 32.03 5.35
N GLN A 4 8.85 30.83 5.35
CA GLN A 4 10.31 30.64 5.35
C GLN A 4 10.64 29.13 5.28
N ILE A 5 10.44 28.51 4.11
CA ILE A 5 11.19 27.31 3.73
C ILE A 5 11.62 27.46 2.26
N ASN A 6 12.53 28.40 2.02
CA ASN A 6 13.39 28.41 0.84
C ASN A 6 14.81 28.14 1.32
N GLY A 7 15.07 26.87 1.64
CA GLY A 7 16.40 26.35 1.94
C GLY A 7 16.73 25.27 0.93
N TYR A 8 17.70 25.54 0.07
CA TYR A 8 18.27 24.57 -0.86
C TYR A 8 18.76 23.34 -0.11
N PHE A 9 18.04 22.22 -0.19
CA PHE A 9 18.56 20.91 0.16
C PHE A 9 19.52 20.45 -0.94
N GLN A 10 20.80 20.84 -0.83
CA GLN A 10 21.88 20.03 -1.38
C GLN A 10 21.96 18.77 -0.51
N VAL A 11 21.31 17.69 -0.95
CA VAL A 11 21.55 16.36 -0.38
C VAL A 11 22.99 15.99 -0.74
N SER A 12 23.91 16.15 0.22
CA SER A 12 25.23 15.56 0.08
C SER A 12 25.06 14.03 0.12
N LEU A 13 25.44 13.36 -0.95
CA LEU A 13 25.39 11.90 -1.08
C LEU A 13 26.41 11.18 -0.18
N GLU A 14 26.97 11.84 0.84
CA GLU A 14 28.14 11.37 1.60
C GLU A 14 27.84 10.83 2.99
N LYS A 15 26.63 11.03 3.55
CA LYS A 15 26.22 10.26 4.73
C LYS A 15 25.60 8.93 4.31
N ARG A 16 26.44 7.92 4.11
CA ARG A 16 25.97 6.53 4.19
C ARG A 16 25.39 6.33 5.59
N SER A 17 24.15 5.87 5.65
CA SER A 17 23.50 5.46 6.89
C SER A 17 24.44 4.54 7.68
N THR A 18 24.47 4.74 9.00
CA THR A 18 25.31 3.94 9.91
C THR A 18 24.66 2.61 10.26
N TYR A 19 23.47 2.31 9.72
CA TYR A 19 22.77 1.08 10.03
C TYR A 19 23.51 -0.13 9.45
N SER A 20 24.05 -0.96 10.33
CA SER A 20 24.65 -2.23 9.94
C SER A 20 23.58 -3.30 9.82
N CYS A 21 23.23 -3.67 8.59
CA CYS A 21 22.32 -4.77 8.30
C CYS A 21 22.83 -6.11 8.85
N SER A 22 22.16 -6.61 9.89
CA SER A 22 22.39 -7.95 10.45
C SER A 22 21.91 -9.06 9.51
N ILE A 23 20.92 -8.76 8.67
CA ILE A 23 20.31 -9.67 7.70
C ILE A 23 20.29 -8.94 6.35
N ARG A 24 20.72 -9.63 5.29
CA ARG A 24 20.65 -9.14 3.91
C ARG A 24 19.79 -10.08 3.07
N GLY A 25 19.06 -9.53 2.12
CA GLY A 25 18.31 -10.34 1.16
C GLY A 25 17.37 -9.51 0.31
N GLU A 26 16.80 -10.14 -0.70
CA GLU A 26 16.02 -9.45 -1.74
C GLU A 26 14.53 -9.33 -1.40
N LYS A 27 13.96 -10.28 -0.64
CA LYS A 27 12.52 -10.34 -0.35
C LYS A 27 12.26 -9.98 1.12
N TRP A 28 11.48 -8.93 1.36
CA TRP A 28 11.18 -8.43 2.70
C TRP A 28 9.69 -8.29 2.96
N ILE A 29 9.23 -8.75 4.11
CA ILE A 29 7.90 -8.47 4.65
C ILE A 29 8.05 -7.32 5.64
N VAL A 30 7.31 -6.23 5.47
CA VAL A 30 7.39 -5.07 6.37
C VAL A 30 6.06 -4.89 7.08
N ILE A 31 6.09 -4.99 8.41
CA ILE A 31 4.90 -4.98 9.27
C ILE A 31 5.15 -4.04 10.46
N THR A 32 4.15 -3.27 10.83
CA THR A 32 4.09 -2.57 12.12
C THR A 32 3.31 -3.41 13.12
N THR A 33 3.68 -3.40 14.40
CA THR A 33 2.90 -4.10 15.42
C THR A 33 2.87 -3.35 16.74
N ILE A 34 1.76 -3.49 17.48
CA ILE A 34 1.59 -2.98 18.85
C ILE A 34 1.29 -4.11 19.85
N ALA A 35 1.37 -5.36 19.41
CA ALA A 35 0.97 -6.54 20.17
C ALA A 35 2.00 -7.66 20.05
N TYR A 36 1.77 -8.78 20.74
CA TYR A 36 2.53 -10.02 20.51
C TYR A 36 2.20 -10.63 19.14
N PRO A 37 3.07 -11.50 18.59
CA PRO A 37 2.81 -12.18 17.33
C PRO A 37 1.44 -12.85 17.29
N THR A 38 0.68 -12.58 16.24
CA THR A 38 -0.62 -13.20 15.93
C THR A 38 -0.43 -14.48 15.11
N LYS A 39 -1.53 -15.19 14.82
CA LYS A 39 -1.52 -16.31 13.85
C LYS A 39 -1.05 -15.91 12.45
N ALA A 40 -1.33 -14.67 12.03
CA ALA A 40 -0.83 -14.15 10.75
C ALA A 40 0.70 -14.02 10.79
N MET A 41 1.25 -13.50 11.89
CA MET A 41 2.70 -13.44 12.11
C MET A 41 3.36 -14.81 12.12
N GLU A 42 2.73 -15.81 12.76
CA GLU A 42 3.22 -17.20 12.72
C GLU A 42 3.34 -17.75 11.30
N LYS A 43 2.38 -17.45 10.41
CA LYS A 43 2.49 -17.80 9.00
C LYS A 43 3.67 -17.10 8.33
N PHE A 44 3.87 -15.80 8.55
CA PHE A 44 5.02 -15.10 7.98
C PHE A 44 6.35 -15.66 8.49
N PHE A 45 6.44 -16.04 9.76
CA PHE A 45 7.63 -16.70 10.30
C PHE A 45 7.93 -18.05 9.64
N SER A 46 6.93 -18.74 9.08
CA SER A 46 7.15 -20.01 8.37
C SER A 46 7.78 -19.83 6.98
N LEU A 47 7.71 -18.64 6.39
CA LEU A 47 8.17 -18.38 5.01
C LEU A 47 9.70 -18.28 4.95
N GLN A 48 10.35 -19.26 4.35
CA GLN A 48 11.82 -19.34 4.34
C GLN A 48 12.49 -18.39 3.34
N GLU A 49 11.78 -18.00 2.28
CA GLU A 49 12.31 -17.10 1.25
C GLU A 49 12.25 -15.61 1.63
N TRP A 50 11.63 -15.28 2.78
CA TRP A 50 11.33 -13.90 3.15
C TRP A 50 12.01 -13.52 4.45
N ASN A 51 12.67 -12.36 4.44
CA ASN A 51 13.09 -11.66 5.66
C ASN A 51 11.91 -10.87 6.21
N LEU A 52 11.87 -10.66 7.52
CA LEU A 52 10.83 -9.88 8.19
C LEU A 52 11.44 -8.63 8.82
N MET A 53 10.84 -7.49 8.52
CA MET A 53 11.09 -6.20 9.15
C MET A 53 9.90 -5.83 10.01
N ILE A 54 10.08 -5.86 11.32
CA ILE A 54 9.03 -5.59 12.29
C ILE A 54 9.30 -4.26 12.98
N VAL A 55 8.40 -3.30 12.78
CA VAL A 55 8.49 -1.97 13.35
C VAL A 55 7.54 -1.87 14.53
N GLY A 56 8.09 -1.80 15.75
CA GLY A 56 7.31 -1.62 16.97
C GLY A 56 6.85 -0.18 17.20
N ASP A 57 6.01 0.02 18.20
CA ASP A 57 5.66 1.32 18.76
C ASP A 57 5.64 1.20 20.30
N ARG A 58 5.24 2.26 21.03
CA ARG A 58 5.23 2.31 22.49
C ARG A 58 4.41 1.21 23.16
N LYS A 59 3.38 0.71 22.48
CA LYS A 59 2.51 -0.37 22.99
C LYS A 59 3.10 -1.77 22.76
N THR A 60 4.08 -1.93 21.87
CA THR A 60 4.68 -3.23 21.58
C THR A 60 5.38 -3.78 22.83
N PRO A 61 5.17 -5.06 23.18
CA PRO A 61 5.88 -5.69 24.28
C PRO A 61 7.41 -5.56 24.14
N LYS A 62 8.11 -5.20 25.22
CA LYS A 62 9.57 -5.01 25.19
C LYS A 62 10.34 -6.31 24.96
N ASP A 63 9.75 -7.42 25.35
CA ASP A 63 10.22 -8.79 25.17
C ASP A 63 9.65 -9.44 23.90
N TRP A 64 9.10 -8.67 22.95
CA TRP A 64 8.51 -9.19 21.71
C TRP A 64 9.44 -10.17 20.99
N LEU A 65 10.70 -9.79 20.77
CA LEU A 65 11.70 -10.65 20.11
C LEU A 65 12.10 -11.86 20.96
N VAL A 66 12.03 -11.75 22.30
CA VAL A 66 12.34 -12.87 23.22
C VAL A 66 11.33 -14.00 23.06
N ASN A 67 10.07 -13.67 22.75
CA ASN A 67 9.00 -14.63 22.51
C ASN A 67 9.02 -15.25 21.10
N VAL A 68 9.93 -14.79 20.22
CA VAL A 68 10.16 -15.40 18.91
C VAL A 68 11.24 -16.48 19.03
N SER A 69 10.99 -17.66 18.46
CA SER A 69 11.94 -18.78 18.52
C SER A 69 13.27 -18.45 17.87
N GLN A 70 14.34 -19.05 18.38
CA GLN A 70 15.71 -18.70 18.00
C GLN A 70 15.99 -18.92 16.50
N ASP A 71 15.41 -19.96 15.91
CA ASP A 71 15.54 -20.27 14.47
C ASP A 71 14.92 -19.16 13.60
N ILE A 72 13.80 -18.57 14.04
CA ILE A 72 13.11 -17.49 13.32
C ILE A 72 13.89 -16.17 13.42
N ARG A 73 14.60 -15.91 14.53
CA ARG A 73 15.34 -14.64 14.72
C ARG A 73 16.43 -14.41 13.67
N SER A 74 16.92 -15.47 13.02
CA SER A 74 17.92 -15.37 11.94
C SER A 74 17.43 -14.61 10.71
N LYS A 75 16.10 -14.43 10.56
CA LYS A 75 15.48 -13.72 9.43
C LYS A 75 14.55 -12.57 9.87
N VAL A 76 14.53 -12.21 11.14
CA VAL A 76 13.71 -11.12 11.68
C VAL A 76 14.60 -9.98 12.13
N ILE A 77 14.40 -8.80 11.55
CA ILE A 77 14.84 -7.52 12.14
C ILE A 77 13.65 -6.93 12.88
N PHE A 78 13.79 -6.76 14.20
CA PHE A 78 12.82 -6.05 15.03
C PHE A 78 13.41 -4.70 15.45
N LEU A 79 12.69 -3.63 15.13
CA LEU A 79 13.03 -2.26 15.52
C LEU A 79 12.05 -1.80 16.61
N SER A 80 12.50 -1.84 17.85
CA SER A 80 11.75 -1.19 18.94
C SER A 80 11.67 0.32 18.69
N ILE A 81 10.75 0.99 19.36
CA ILE A 81 10.65 2.45 19.29
C ILE A 81 11.97 3.15 19.66
N ASP A 82 12.71 2.60 20.62
CA ASP A 82 13.97 3.19 21.06
C ASP A 82 15.11 2.89 20.06
N ASP A 83 15.04 1.79 19.31
CA ASP A 83 15.99 1.49 18.24
C ASP A 83 15.74 2.37 17.02
N GLN A 84 14.48 2.60 16.67
CA GLN A 84 14.08 3.52 15.60
C GLN A 84 14.66 4.92 15.81
N LEU A 85 14.60 5.44 17.04
CA LEU A 85 15.08 6.78 17.38
C LEU A 85 16.62 6.92 17.33
N LYS A 86 17.37 5.83 17.25
CA LYS A 86 18.84 5.82 17.14
C LYS A 86 19.32 5.76 15.69
N LEU A 87 18.42 5.57 14.73
CA LEU A 87 18.77 5.52 13.30
C LEU A 87 19.00 6.93 12.76
N ASP A 88 19.90 7.05 11.80
CA ASP A 88 20.32 8.34 11.22
C ASP A 88 19.42 8.84 10.07
N TYR A 89 18.20 8.30 9.90
CA TYR A 89 17.29 8.74 8.85
C TYR A 89 16.61 10.07 9.21
N GLU A 90 16.77 11.08 8.34
CA GLU A 90 16.18 12.42 8.55
C GLU A 90 14.65 12.40 8.71
N ILE A 91 13.96 11.41 8.13
CA ILE A 91 12.50 11.29 8.22
C ILE A 91 12.01 11.06 9.65
N ILE A 92 12.84 10.48 10.53
CA ILE A 92 12.45 10.09 11.89
C ILE A 92 11.99 11.29 12.71
N GLN A 93 12.61 12.46 12.52
CA GLN A 93 12.23 13.69 13.23
C GLN A 93 10.82 14.20 12.85
N PHE A 94 10.27 13.73 11.73
CA PHE A 94 8.95 14.14 11.23
C PHE A 94 7.86 13.08 11.48
N ILE A 95 8.23 11.86 11.86
CA ILE A 95 7.26 10.77 12.08
C ILE A 95 6.85 10.74 13.56
N PRO A 96 5.57 11.02 13.90
CA PRO A 96 5.11 10.96 15.29
C PRO A 96 5.14 9.53 15.85
N GLU A 97 5.20 9.40 17.18
CA GLU A 97 4.87 8.15 17.87
C GLU A 97 3.39 7.80 17.72
N LYS A 98 3.03 6.52 17.91
CA LYS A 98 1.65 6.02 17.74
C LYS A 98 1.11 6.28 16.34
N SER A 99 1.98 6.15 15.34
CA SER A 99 1.67 6.45 13.95
C SER A 99 2.04 5.28 13.05
N TYR A 100 1.10 4.89 12.20
CA TYR A 100 1.34 3.88 11.19
C TYR A 100 2.42 4.29 10.19
N ALA A 101 2.62 5.59 9.99
CA ALA A 101 3.68 6.09 9.12
C ALA A 101 5.10 5.72 9.60
N ARG A 102 5.25 5.15 10.82
CA ARG A 102 6.52 4.52 11.25
C ARG A 102 6.94 3.34 10.39
N LYS A 103 6.01 2.72 9.65
CA LYS A 103 6.31 1.70 8.63
C LYS A 103 7.35 2.19 7.60
N ASN A 104 7.40 3.52 7.33
CA ASN A 104 8.45 4.15 6.52
C ASN A 104 9.87 3.81 6.98
N ILE A 105 10.11 3.74 8.29
CA ILE A 105 11.42 3.40 8.85
C ILE A 105 11.78 1.97 8.48
N GLY A 106 10.81 1.05 8.57
CA GLY A 106 10.98 -0.33 8.12
C GLY A 106 11.31 -0.45 6.65
N TYR A 107 10.65 0.33 5.78
CA TYR A 107 10.98 0.37 4.35
C TYR A 107 12.43 0.79 4.11
N LEU A 108 12.88 1.88 4.74
CA LEU A 108 14.25 2.37 4.59
C LEU A 108 15.28 1.34 5.01
N VAL A 109 15.07 0.67 6.15
CA VAL A 109 15.98 -0.38 6.62
C VAL A 109 15.96 -1.58 5.68
N ALA A 110 14.79 -2.04 5.22
CA ALA A 110 14.69 -3.14 4.27
C ALA A 110 15.45 -2.84 2.95
N ILE A 111 15.28 -1.62 2.42
CA ILE A 111 15.99 -1.14 1.22
C ILE A 111 17.50 -1.13 1.45
N GLU A 112 17.97 -0.59 2.58
CA GLU A 112 19.39 -0.57 2.93
C GLU A 112 19.98 -1.99 3.08
N CYS A 113 19.15 -2.95 3.51
CA CYS A 113 19.51 -4.36 3.62
C CYS A 113 19.36 -5.18 2.32
N GLY A 114 19.13 -4.50 1.20
CA GLY A 114 19.19 -5.09 -0.14
C GLY A 114 17.85 -5.54 -0.71
N ALA A 115 16.72 -5.07 -0.16
CA ALA A 115 15.41 -5.39 -0.71
C ALA A 115 15.33 -5.08 -2.21
N GLN A 116 14.74 -6.00 -2.95
CA GLN A 116 14.30 -5.87 -4.34
C GLN A 116 12.79 -6.03 -4.46
N ILE A 117 12.17 -6.68 -3.47
CA ILE A 117 10.72 -6.88 -3.36
C ILE A 117 10.33 -6.65 -1.90
N ILE A 118 9.33 -5.79 -1.69
CA ILE A 118 8.73 -5.56 -0.37
C ILE A 118 7.26 -6.01 -0.42
N TYR A 119 6.88 -6.87 0.52
CA TYR A 119 5.50 -7.21 0.82
C TYR A 119 5.04 -6.42 2.04
N GLU A 120 4.04 -5.58 1.84
CA GLU A 120 3.42 -4.75 2.86
C GLU A 120 2.20 -5.49 3.40
N SER A 121 2.22 -5.77 4.70
CA SER A 121 1.08 -6.37 5.39
C SER A 121 0.91 -5.85 6.80
N ASP A 122 -0.16 -6.28 7.44
CA ASP A 122 -0.50 -6.03 8.84
C ASP A 122 -0.54 -7.37 9.59
N ASP A 123 -0.48 -7.33 10.92
CA ASP A 123 -0.48 -8.53 11.75
C ASP A 123 -1.85 -9.21 11.89
N ASP A 124 -2.87 -8.79 11.15
CA ASP A 124 -4.20 -9.40 11.11
C ASP A 124 -4.58 -10.02 9.75
N ASN A 125 -3.68 -9.98 8.75
CA ASN A 125 -3.87 -10.58 7.44
C ASN A 125 -3.30 -11.99 7.37
N LEU A 126 -4.15 -12.99 7.60
CA LEU A 126 -3.75 -14.39 7.56
C LEU A 126 -3.64 -14.87 6.11
N LEU A 127 -2.43 -15.20 5.65
CA LEU A 127 -2.23 -15.84 4.34
C LEU A 127 -3.10 -17.09 4.20
N LEU A 128 -3.69 -17.29 3.03
CA LEU A 128 -4.47 -18.49 2.71
C LEU A 128 -3.56 -19.68 2.44
N GLU A 129 -2.54 -19.45 1.63
CA GLU A 129 -1.49 -20.42 1.29
C GLU A 129 -0.25 -20.22 2.18
N ASN A 130 0.75 -21.08 2.03
CA ASN A 130 2.05 -20.97 2.72
C ASN A 130 3.11 -20.29 1.83
N ASN A 131 2.69 -19.25 1.11
CA ASN A 131 3.54 -18.42 0.25
C ASN A 131 2.93 -17.02 0.13
N ILE A 132 3.75 -16.07 -0.34
CA ILE A 132 3.28 -14.77 -0.82
C ILE A 132 3.30 -14.84 -2.34
N LYS A 133 2.14 -14.61 -2.96
CA LYS A 133 2.03 -14.54 -4.42
C LYS A 133 2.74 -13.30 -4.92
N VAL A 134 3.67 -13.47 -5.85
CA VAL A 134 4.38 -12.39 -6.54
C VAL A 134 4.34 -12.66 -8.04
N LEU A 135 3.73 -11.76 -8.81
CA LEU A 135 3.76 -11.81 -10.26
C LEU A 135 5.12 -11.31 -10.78
N PRO A 136 5.60 -11.79 -11.93
CA PRO A 136 6.80 -11.25 -12.56
C PRO A 136 6.66 -9.74 -12.81
N LYS A 137 7.71 -8.97 -12.53
CA LYS A 137 7.70 -7.51 -12.74
C LYS A 137 7.38 -7.13 -14.18
N ASN A 138 7.83 -7.93 -15.15
CA ASN A 138 7.50 -7.78 -16.58
C ASN A 138 6.60 -8.95 -16.96
N SER A 139 5.29 -8.73 -16.91
CA SER A 139 4.25 -9.73 -17.11
C SER A 139 3.70 -9.68 -18.54
N SER A 140 3.52 -10.85 -19.15
CA SER A 140 2.81 -11.03 -20.42
C SER A 140 1.30 -11.22 -20.19
N SER A 141 0.53 -11.32 -21.28
CA SER A 141 -0.90 -11.68 -21.25
C SER A 141 -1.22 -13.01 -20.56
N THR A 142 -0.24 -13.89 -20.34
CA THR A 142 -0.43 -15.14 -19.57
C THR A 142 -0.43 -14.92 -18.07
N HIS A 143 0.27 -13.90 -17.58
CA HIS A 143 0.37 -13.56 -16.16
C HIS A 143 -0.67 -12.52 -15.76
N VAL A 144 -0.92 -11.54 -16.64
CA VAL A 144 -1.91 -10.48 -16.45
C VAL A 144 -2.77 -10.38 -17.73
N PRO A 145 -3.85 -11.18 -17.82
CA PRO A 145 -4.67 -11.27 -19.02
C PRO A 145 -5.66 -10.13 -19.22
N TRP A 146 -5.86 -9.27 -18.21
CA TRP A 146 -6.86 -8.20 -18.26
C TRP A 146 -6.26 -6.84 -17.96
N PHE A 147 -6.78 -5.83 -18.66
CA PHE A 147 -6.65 -4.42 -18.32
C PHE A 147 -8.01 -3.87 -17.93
N ALA A 148 -8.07 -3.15 -16.82
CA ALA A 148 -9.21 -2.33 -16.46
C ALA A 148 -8.98 -0.89 -16.90
N PHE A 149 -10.03 -0.27 -17.43
CA PHE A 149 -10.00 1.09 -17.97
C PHE A 149 -11.14 1.92 -17.40
N HIS A 150 -10.89 3.21 -17.19
CA HIS A 150 -11.90 4.15 -16.74
C HIS A 150 -12.88 4.49 -17.88
N ARG A 151 -14.10 4.92 -17.52
CA ARG A 151 -15.10 5.39 -18.48
C ARG A 151 -15.08 6.93 -18.55
N GLU A 152 -15.70 7.51 -19.57
CA GLU A 152 -15.74 8.98 -19.73
C GLU A 152 -16.35 9.70 -18.50
N ARG A 153 -17.27 9.04 -17.78
CA ARG A 153 -17.94 9.61 -16.60
C ARG A 153 -17.01 9.88 -15.42
N SER A 154 -15.95 9.07 -15.25
CA SER A 154 -15.16 9.06 -14.02
C SER A 154 -13.78 8.44 -14.26
N PRO A 155 -12.70 8.99 -13.68
CA PRO A 155 -11.39 8.36 -13.70
C PRO A 155 -11.31 7.16 -12.74
N PHE A 156 -12.33 6.94 -11.91
CA PHE A 156 -12.39 5.85 -10.95
C PHE A 156 -13.00 4.60 -11.54
N ILE A 157 -12.49 3.44 -11.09
CA ILE A 157 -13.16 2.16 -11.27
C ILE A 157 -13.31 1.45 -9.93
N ASN A 158 -14.44 0.80 -9.71
CA ASN A 158 -14.56 -0.15 -8.62
C ASN A 158 -13.93 -1.49 -9.01
N ILE A 159 -12.68 -1.70 -8.62
CA ILE A 159 -11.96 -2.93 -8.97
C ILE A 159 -12.57 -4.19 -8.36
N TYR A 160 -13.26 -4.10 -7.21
CA TYR A 160 -13.89 -5.26 -6.57
C TYR A 160 -14.99 -5.89 -7.45
N GLY A 161 -15.61 -5.10 -8.32
CA GLY A 161 -16.56 -5.60 -9.32
C GLY A 161 -15.96 -6.59 -10.32
N SER A 162 -14.66 -6.46 -10.63
CA SER A 162 -13.94 -7.42 -11.48
C SER A 162 -13.69 -8.76 -10.77
N PHE A 163 -13.80 -8.79 -9.44
CA PHE A 163 -13.57 -9.97 -8.60
C PHE A 163 -14.88 -10.48 -7.96
N GLY A 164 -16.02 -10.21 -8.58
CA GLY A 164 -17.32 -10.78 -8.22
C GLY A 164 -18.19 -9.93 -7.29
N HIS A 165 -17.72 -8.75 -6.85
CA HIS A 165 -18.43 -7.91 -5.88
C HIS A 165 -18.62 -6.47 -6.39
N PRO A 166 -19.49 -6.23 -7.40
CA PRO A 166 -19.74 -4.88 -7.93
C PRO A 166 -20.43 -3.94 -6.93
N GLU A 167 -21.06 -4.48 -5.90
CA GLU A 167 -21.75 -3.76 -4.82
C GLU A 167 -20.84 -3.32 -3.67
N ILE A 168 -19.60 -3.81 -3.62
CA ILE A 168 -18.63 -3.51 -2.57
C ILE A 168 -17.54 -2.61 -3.16
N TRP A 169 -17.16 -1.54 -2.47
CA TRP A 169 -16.06 -0.66 -2.89
C TRP A 169 -14.86 -0.74 -1.95
N PRO A 170 -13.63 -0.58 -2.48
CA PRO A 170 -12.45 -0.42 -1.64
C PRO A 170 -12.50 0.91 -0.86
N ARG A 171 -11.90 0.92 0.34
CA ARG A 171 -11.70 2.13 1.15
C ARG A 171 -10.96 3.18 0.32
N GLY A 172 -11.50 4.40 0.27
CA GLY A 172 -10.97 5.47 -0.58
C GLY A 172 -11.71 5.68 -1.88
N PHE A 173 -12.67 4.82 -2.22
CA PHE A 173 -13.53 5.06 -3.35
C PHE A 173 -14.39 6.32 -3.08
N PRO A 174 -14.48 7.28 -4.02
CA PRO A 174 -15.16 8.54 -3.74
C PRO A 174 -16.66 8.34 -3.52
N VAL A 175 -17.17 8.96 -2.46
CA VAL A 175 -18.58 8.84 -2.05
C VAL A 175 -19.51 9.46 -3.10
N ASP A 176 -19.06 10.49 -3.82
CA ASP A 176 -19.77 11.12 -4.95
C ASP A 176 -19.91 10.20 -6.18
N GLU A 177 -19.14 9.12 -6.25
CA GLU A 177 -19.14 8.16 -7.37
C GLU A 177 -19.95 6.88 -7.07
N LEU A 178 -20.38 6.66 -5.81
CA LEU A 178 -21.04 5.42 -5.38
C LEU A 178 -22.33 5.09 -6.14
N ARG A 179 -23.02 6.09 -6.69
CA ARG A 179 -24.22 5.87 -7.51
C ARG A 179 -23.96 5.03 -8.76
N ASN A 180 -22.70 5.03 -9.22
CA ASN A 180 -22.30 4.37 -10.46
C ASN A 180 -21.40 3.14 -10.20
N ILE A 181 -21.25 2.73 -8.94
CA ILE A 181 -20.29 1.69 -8.53
C ILE A 181 -20.48 0.35 -9.27
N THR A 182 -21.73 0.00 -9.57
CA THR A 182 -22.10 -1.26 -10.23
C THR A 182 -21.93 -1.22 -11.75
N GLU A 183 -21.64 -0.05 -12.32
CA GLU A 183 -21.38 0.08 -13.75
C GLU A 183 -19.94 -0.31 -14.13
N ASP A 184 -19.07 -0.44 -13.14
CA ASP A 184 -17.69 -0.92 -13.27
C ASP A 184 -17.60 -2.45 -13.05
N GLY A 185 -16.38 -2.99 -13.16
CA GLY A 185 -16.12 -4.43 -13.10
C GLY A 185 -15.87 -5.01 -14.49
N TRP A 186 -16.48 -6.16 -14.81
CA TRP A 186 -16.30 -6.84 -16.11
C TRP A 186 -16.59 -5.97 -17.33
N SER A 187 -17.52 -5.03 -17.18
CA SER A 187 -17.92 -4.06 -18.19
C SER A 187 -16.81 -3.05 -18.52
N SER A 188 -15.81 -2.91 -17.65
CA SER A 188 -14.67 -1.99 -17.78
C SER A 188 -13.35 -2.76 -17.90
N LEU A 189 -13.41 -4.00 -18.41
CA LEU A 189 -12.23 -4.83 -18.71
C LEU A 189 -12.04 -5.04 -20.22
N ARG A 190 -10.78 -5.08 -20.63
CA ARG A 190 -10.36 -5.58 -21.95
C ARG A 190 -9.27 -6.64 -21.79
N GLN A 191 -9.16 -7.52 -22.78
CA GLN A 191 -8.07 -8.49 -22.80
C GLN A 191 -6.73 -7.82 -23.12
N THR A 192 -5.69 -8.29 -22.44
CA THR A 192 -4.29 -7.98 -22.77
C THR A 192 -3.93 -8.62 -24.09
N GLN A 193 -3.39 -7.83 -25.03
CA GLN A 193 -3.01 -8.37 -26.33
C GLN A 193 -1.74 -9.22 -26.24
N LYS A 194 -1.54 -10.16 -27.17
CA LYS A 194 -0.39 -11.10 -27.15
C LYS A 194 0.99 -10.41 -27.12
N ASN A 195 1.10 -9.22 -27.71
CA ASN A 195 2.34 -8.45 -27.79
C ASN A 195 2.43 -7.33 -26.74
N GLU A 196 1.41 -7.20 -25.88
CA GLU A 196 1.35 -6.21 -24.83
C GLU A 196 1.98 -6.77 -23.54
N TYR A 197 2.79 -5.95 -22.88
CA TYR A 197 3.46 -6.29 -21.63
C TYR A 197 3.00 -5.34 -20.51
N VAL A 198 2.90 -5.90 -19.31
CA VAL A 198 2.54 -5.18 -18.08
C VAL A 198 3.77 -5.13 -17.18
N ASN A 199 4.22 -3.91 -16.86
CA ASN A 199 5.23 -3.67 -15.85
C ASN A 199 4.56 -3.64 -14.46
N ALA A 200 4.27 -4.82 -13.91
CA ALA A 200 3.54 -5.04 -12.66
C ALA A 200 4.37 -4.68 -11.41
N TYR A 201 4.79 -3.42 -11.32
CA TYR A 201 5.68 -2.92 -10.28
C TYR A 201 4.99 -2.81 -8.91
N ILE A 202 3.66 -2.65 -8.89
CA ILE A 202 2.85 -2.68 -7.67
C ILE A 202 1.73 -3.70 -7.87
N GLN A 203 1.55 -4.59 -6.90
CA GLN A 203 0.61 -5.70 -6.98
C GLN A 203 -0.20 -5.75 -5.68
N GLN A 204 -1.47 -5.39 -5.75
CA GLN A 204 -2.41 -5.52 -4.64
C GLN A 204 -3.17 -6.83 -4.77
N PHE A 205 -3.17 -7.64 -3.73
CA PHE A 205 -4.06 -8.80 -3.64
C PHE A 205 -5.21 -8.49 -2.68
N LEU A 206 -6.36 -9.12 -2.92
CA LEU A 206 -7.56 -8.88 -2.11
C LEU A 206 -7.50 -9.64 -0.77
N ALA A 207 -8.44 -9.31 0.12
CA ALA A 207 -8.58 -9.94 1.43
C ALA A 207 -10.00 -10.47 1.59
N ASP A 208 -10.14 -11.75 1.87
CA ASP A 208 -11.43 -12.37 2.15
C ASP A 208 -11.90 -12.08 3.59
N LEU A 209 -13.17 -12.40 3.84
CA LEU A 209 -13.96 -12.21 5.06
C LEU A 209 -14.24 -10.74 5.34
N ASP A 210 -13.21 -9.96 5.61
CA ASP A 210 -13.32 -8.55 5.98
C ASP A 210 -12.41 -7.70 5.09
N PRO A 211 -12.76 -7.44 3.81
CA PRO A 211 -11.94 -6.63 2.93
C PRO A 211 -11.76 -5.19 3.42
N ASP A 212 -10.77 -4.50 2.87
CA ASP A 212 -10.52 -3.09 3.19
C ASP A 212 -11.56 -2.17 2.54
N VAL A 213 -12.70 -2.09 3.21
CA VAL A 213 -13.82 -1.19 2.95
C VAL A 213 -13.88 -0.10 4.03
N ASP A 214 -14.41 1.06 3.65
CA ASP A 214 -14.54 2.21 4.54
C ASP A 214 -15.59 2.01 5.66
N ALA A 215 -15.56 2.90 6.65
CA ALA A 215 -16.48 2.87 7.78
C ALA A 215 -17.94 3.07 7.34
N LEU A 216 -18.20 3.84 6.29
CA LEU A 216 -19.54 4.03 5.73
C LEU A 216 -20.14 2.69 5.28
N TYR A 217 -19.40 1.90 4.50
CA TYR A 217 -19.83 0.57 4.08
C TYR A 217 -20.09 -0.34 5.29
N ARG A 218 -19.18 -0.35 6.27
CA ARG A 218 -19.30 -1.20 7.48
C ARG A 218 -20.54 -0.89 8.31
N LEU A 219 -20.83 0.40 8.48
CA LEU A 219 -22.01 0.87 9.21
C LEU A 219 -23.31 0.56 8.44
N ALA A 220 -23.28 0.67 7.12
CA ALA A 220 -24.44 0.41 6.26
C ALA A 220 -24.72 -1.10 6.05
N HIS A 221 -23.68 -1.94 6.06
CA HIS A 221 -23.77 -3.38 5.75
C HIS A 221 -23.13 -4.26 6.85
N PRO A 222 -23.55 -4.15 8.11
CA PRO A 222 -22.90 -4.87 9.21
C PRO A 222 -22.98 -6.40 9.08
N MET A 223 -23.95 -6.91 8.32
CA MET A 223 -24.16 -8.35 8.12
C MET A 223 -23.28 -8.95 7.01
N SER A 224 -22.70 -8.15 6.11
CA SER A 224 -21.81 -8.67 5.05
C SER A 224 -20.37 -8.84 5.53
N ILE A 225 -19.93 -7.99 6.46
CA ILE A 225 -18.59 -8.02 7.03
C ILE A 225 -18.33 -9.37 7.71
N GLY A 226 -17.18 -9.98 7.42
CA GLY A 226 -16.78 -11.30 7.90
C GLY A 226 -17.22 -12.47 7.01
N HIS A 227 -17.95 -12.20 5.93
CA HIS A 227 -18.54 -13.23 5.06
C HIS A 227 -18.25 -13.05 3.57
N ILE A 228 -17.41 -12.08 3.20
CA ILE A 228 -17.12 -11.75 1.80
C ILE A 228 -16.04 -12.69 1.24
N HIS A 229 -16.25 -13.21 0.03
CA HIS A 229 -15.29 -14.08 -0.66
C HIS A 229 -15.19 -13.68 -2.13
N PHE A 230 -14.02 -13.17 -2.51
CA PHE A 230 -13.79 -12.79 -3.91
C PHE A 230 -13.66 -14.01 -4.82
N ASP A 231 -14.00 -13.81 -6.10
CA ASP A 231 -13.87 -14.84 -7.13
C ASP A 231 -12.42 -15.33 -7.24
N ARG A 232 -12.23 -16.63 -6.96
CA ARG A 232 -10.92 -17.30 -6.94
C ARG A 232 -10.39 -17.61 -8.34
N ASP A 233 -11.29 -17.75 -9.30
CA ASP A 233 -10.92 -18.06 -10.69
C ASP A 233 -10.53 -16.80 -11.46
N GLN A 234 -10.90 -15.61 -10.94
CA GLN A 234 -10.55 -14.34 -11.52
C GLN A 234 -9.03 -14.14 -11.59
N GLN A 235 -8.54 -13.97 -12.82
CA GLN A 235 -7.14 -13.73 -13.13
C GLN A 235 -6.73 -12.26 -12.86
N PRO A 236 -5.43 -11.98 -12.71
CA PRO A 236 -4.96 -10.63 -12.41
C PRO A 236 -5.38 -9.57 -13.44
N VAL A 237 -5.62 -8.37 -12.95
CA VAL A 237 -6.11 -7.21 -13.71
C VAL A 237 -5.16 -6.03 -13.51
N ALA A 238 -4.55 -5.53 -14.58
CA ALA A 238 -3.78 -4.29 -14.55
C ALA A 238 -4.67 -3.07 -14.75
N LEU A 239 -4.32 -1.93 -14.14
CA LEU A 239 -4.97 -0.65 -14.46
C LEU A 239 -4.27 0.00 -15.66
N GLU A 240 -5.07 0.53 -16.60
CA GLU A 240 -4.55 1.42 -17.63
C GLU A 240 -4.16 2.79 -17.05
N PRO A 241 -3.23 3.52 -17.71
CA PRO A 241 -3.01 4.93 -17.41
C PRO A 241 -4.33 5.72 -17.39
N TYR A 242 -4.40 6.74 -16.54
CA TYR A 242 -5.61 7.57 -16.28
C TYR A 242 -6.77 6.83 -15.59
N THR A 243 -6.59 5.56 -15.24
CA THR A 243 -7.55 4.77 -14.46
C THR A 243 -7.09 4.64 -13.02
N PHE A 244 -7.94 5.05 -12.08
CA PHE A 244 -7.64 4.99 -10.65
C PHE A 244 -8.53 3.98 -9.93
N SER A 245 -7.92 3.21 -9.03
CA SER A 245 -8.62 2.47 -7.99
C SER A 245 -7.84 2.59 -6.68
N PRO A 246 -8.49 2.72 -5.52
CA PRO A 246 -7.78 2.74 -4.24
C PRO A 246 -6.99 1.44 -4.01
N TYR A 247 -5.77 1.57 -3.47
CA TYR A 247 -5.00 0.43 -2.94
C TYR A 247 -4.35 0.83 -1.61
N ASN A 248 -4.02 -0.17 -0.79
CA ASN A 248 -3.60 0.02 0.61
C ASN A 248 -2.22 -0.61 0.85
N THR A 249 -1.89 -0.95 2.11
CA THR A 249 -0.61 -1.59 2.52
C THR A 249 -0.81 -2.85 3.32
N GLN A 250 -1.92 -3.53 3.08
CA GLN A 250 -2.34 -4.71 3.83
C GLN A 250 -1.98 -6.02 3.15
N ASN A 251 -1.91 -6.01 1.81
CA ASN A 251 -1.63 -7.19 1.01
C ASN A 251 -1.02 -6.77 -0.33
N THR A 252 0.09 -6.04 -0.26
CA THR A 252 0.65 -5.30 -1.40
C THR A 252 2.10 -5.69 -1.61
N VAL A 253 2.44 -6.10 -2.83
CA VAL A 253 3.82 -6.36 -3.24
C VAL A 253 4.30 -5.20 -4.10
N THR A 254 5.45 -4.64 -3.74
CA THR A 254 6.11 -3.57 -4.48
C THR A 254 7.48 -4.06 -4.94
N HIS A 255 7.79 -3.92 -6.24
CA HIS A 255 9.11 -4.17 -6.81
C HIS A 255 9.99 -2.93 -6.70
N TYR A 256 11.31 -3.13 -6.76
CA TYR A 256 12.33 -2.09 -6.61
C TYR A 256 12.07 -0.82 -7.43
N GLU A 257 11.61 -0.97 -8.68
CA GLU A 257 11.29 0.13 -9.59
C GLU A 257 10.25 1.12 -9.02
N ALA A 258 9.40 0.67 -8.09
CA ALA A 258 8.35 1.46 -7.44
C ALA A 258 8.62 1.79 -5.95
N PHE A 259 9.82 1.51 -5.41
CA PHE A 259 10.11 1.78 -4.00
C PHE A 259 10.01 3.25 -3.58
N TRP A 260 10.20 4.18 -4.51
CA TRP A 260 9.94 5.61 -4.27
C TRP A 260 8.49 5.88 -3.84
N GLY A 261 7.56 4.99 -4.21
CA GLY A 261 6.14 5.06 -3.86
C GLY A 261 5.77 4.41 -2.53
N LEU A 262 6.72 3.83 -1.77
CA LEU A 262 6.44 3.23 -0.46
C LEU A 262 6.12 4.27 0.63
N TYR A 263 6.51 5.53 0.43
CA TYR A 263 6.38 6.58 1.43
C TYR A 263 4.92 6.81 1.87
N LEU A 264 4.64 6.56 3.14
CA LEU A 264 3.39 6.91 3.81
C LEU A 264 3.43 8.37 4.31
N PRO A 265 2.50 9.25 3.89
CA PRO A 265 2.40 10.61 4.41
C PRO A 265 2.24 10.65 5.93
N VAL A 266 2.97 11.57 6.58
CA VAL A 266 2.98 11.71 8.06
C VAL A 266 1.96 12.71 8.60
N THR A 267 1.36 13.53 7.72
CA THR A 267 0.44 14.63 8.07
C THR A 267 -1.03 14.24 8.00
N THR A 268 -1.33 13.02 7.58
CA THR A 268 -2.70 12.48 7.44
C THR A 268 -3.01 11.49 8.56
N THR A 269 -4.29 11.18 8.77
CA THR A 269 -4.70 10.14 9.72
C THR A 269 -4.23 8.76 9.25
N PHE A 270 -4.21 7.79 10.18
CA PHE A 270 -3.90 6.38 9.85
C PHE A 270 -4.81 5.83 8.76
N ARG A 271 -6.11 6.17 8.79
CA ARG A 271 -7.11 5.69 7.84
C ARG A 271 -7.04 6.36 6.46
N VAL A 272 -6.17 7.35 6.28
CA VAL A 272 -6.07 8.13 5.03
C VAL A 272 -4.69 7.96 4.37
N CYS A 273 -3.63 7.80 5.18
CA CYS A 273 -2.25 7.86 4.70
C CYS A 273 -1.93 6.89 3.55
N ASP A 274 -2.38 5.65 3.65
CA ASP A 274 -2.08 4.61 2.67
C ASP A 274 -2.89 4.76 1.38
N ILE A 275 -4.17 5.15 1.48
CA ILE A 275 -5.04 5.40 0.34
C ILE A 275 -4.57 6.62 -0.45
N TRP A 276 -4.30 7.73 0.22
CA TRP A 276 -3.80 8.93 -0.44
C TRP A 276 -2.43 8.68 -1.04
N ARG A 277 -1.58 7.90 -0.36
CA ARG A 277 -0.36 7.38 -0.98
C ARG A 277 -0.68 6.61 -2.26
N GLY A 278 -1.71 5.78 -2.25
CA GLY A 278 -2.07 4.99 -3.41
C GLY A 278 -2.39 5.84 -4.65
N PHE A 279 -3.09 6.97 -4.49
CA PHE A 279 -3.46 7.81 -5.64
C PHE A 279 -2.28 8.55 -6.27
N TRP A 280 -1.43 9.24 -5.48
CA TRP A 280 -0.29 9.97 -6.06
C TRP A 280 0.74 9.00 -6.67
N VAL A 281 0.95 7.82 -6.07
CA VAL A 281 1.83 6.79 -6.63
C VAL A 281 1.29 6.30 -7.96
N GLN A 282 -0.01 5.98 -8.06
CA GLN A 282 -0.61 5.57 -9.33
C GLN A 282 -0.32 6.58 -10.45
N ARG A 283 -0.52 7.88 -10.17
CA ARG A 283 -0.26 8.92 -11.17
C ARG A 283 1.19 8.92 -11.65
N LEU A 284 2.14 8.87 -10.73
CA LEU A 284 3.58 8.91 -11.07
C LEU A 284 4.11 7.57 -11.61
N LEU A 285 3.43 6.46 -11.31
CA LEU A 285 3.81 5.13 -11.78
C LEU A 285 3.76 5.06 -13.32
N TRP A 286 2.82 5.77 -13.94
CA TRP A 286 2.71 5.85 -15.40
C TRP A 286 3.91 6.55 -16.03
N ASP A 287 4.52 7.51 -15.34
CA ASP A 287 5.68 8.26 -15.84
C ASP A 287 6.94 7.37 -15.95
N ILE A 288 6.96 6.21 -15.28
CA ILE A 288 7.99 5.16 -15.44
C ILE A 288 7.48 3.92 -16.20
N GLY A 289 6.29 4.01 -16.81
CA GLY A 289 5.66 2.93 -17.55
C GLY A 289 5.23 1.74 -16.69
N GLY A 290 5.12 1.91 -15.37
CA GLY A 290 4.65 0.88 -14.44
C GLY A 290 3.12 0.84 -14.36
N GLN A 291 2.60 -0.29 -13.87
CA GLN A 291 1.17 -0.51 -13.63
C GLN A 291 0.92 -1.05 -12.21
N LEU A 292 -0.23 -0.65 -11.68
CA LEU A 292 -0.85 -1.29 -10.53
C LEU A 292 -1.66 -2.49 -11.03
N VAL A 293 -1.39 -3.66 -10.45
CA VAL A 293 -2.09 -4.91 -10.76
C VAL A 293 -2.86 -5.38 -9.54
N TYR A 294 -4.11 -5.76 -9.74
CA TYR A 294 -4.90 -6.45 -8.73
C TYR A 294 -4.94 -7.95 -9.00
N GLY A 295 -4.81 -8.75 -7.96
CA GLY A 295 -5.06 -10.19 -8.00
C GLY A 295 -6.13 -10.60 -6.99
N THR A 296 -6.73 -11.78 -7.20
CA THR A 296 -7.71 -12.35 -6.26
C THR A 296 -7.13 -12.50 -4.84
N SER A 297 -8.00 -12.80 -3.87
CA SER A 297 -7.62 -12.80 -2.47
C SER A 297 -6.54 -13.84 -2.15
N THR A 298 -5.52 -13.41 -1.41
CA THR A 298 -4.43 -14.29 -0.93
C THR A 298 -4.35 -14.33 0.59
N VAL A 299 -5.17 -13.51 1.27
CA VAL A 299 -5.29 -13.45 2.72
C VAL A 299 -6.76 -13.47 3.15
N GLN A 300 -6.98 -13.81 4.41
CA GLN A 300 -8.20 -13.52 5.16
C GLN A 300 -7.87 -12.49 6.22
N GLN A 301 -8.60 -11.37 6.25
CA GLN A 301 -8.41 -10.38 7.30
C GLN A 301 -9.21 -10.79 8.54
N ILE A 302 -8.51 -10.96 9.67
CA ILE A 302 -9.11 -11.28 10.97
C ILE A 302 -9.07 -10.02 11.82
N ARG A 303 -9.97 -9.08 11.54
CA ARG A 303 -9.92 -7.75 12.17
C ARG A 303 -10.03 -7.80 13.69
N ASN A 304 -9.34 -6.84 14.30
CA ASN A 304 -9.51 -6.49 15.72
C ASN A 304 -10.83 -5.76 15.96
N VAL A 305 -11.24 -5.62 17.22
CA VAL A 305 -12.45 -4.84 17.56
C VAL A 305 -12.21 -3.36 17.26
N HIS A 306 -13.05 -2.77 16.41
CA HIS A 306 -13.00 -1.36 16.03
C HIS A 306 -14.22 -0.58 16.50
N ASN A 307 -14.06 0.74 16.64
CA ASN A 307 -15.17 1.68 16.77
C ASN A 307 -15.39 2.32 15.40
N TYR A 308 -16.39 1.85 14.66
CA TYR A 308 -16.65 2.30 13.29
C TYR A 308 -17.07 3.78 13.20
N ILE A 309 -17.62 4.37 14.26
CA ILE A 309 -17.90 5.82 14.29
C ILE A 309 -16.60 6.60 14.31
N LYS A 310 -15.66 6.20 15.19
CA LYS A 310 -14.33 6.81 15.23
C LYS A 310 -13.58 6.62 13.91
N ASP A 311 -13.70 5.44 13.29
CA ASP A 311 -13.08 5.19 11.99
C ASP A 311 -13.65 6.11 10.91
N MET A 312 -14.97 6.33 10.89
CA MET A 312 -15.63 7.27 9.99
C MET A 312 -15.13 8.71 10.19
N ASP A 313 -14.93 9.14 11.44
CA ASP A 313 -14.33 10.45 11.76
C ASP A 313 -12.88 10.55 11.25
N ASP A 314 -12.08 9.51 11.48
CA ASP A 314 -10.69 9.43 11.01
C ASP A 314 -10.59 9.36 9.46
N GLU A 315 -11.66 8.95 8.78
CA GLU A 315 -11.80 8.83 7.32
C GLU A 315 -12.43 10.07 6.66
N GLN A 316 -12.89 11.06 7.43
CA GLN A 316 -13.67 12.19 6.92
C GLN A 316 -13.02 12.90 5.72
N GLN A 317 -11.71 13.13 5.78
CA GLN A 317 -10.97 13.81 4.71
C GLN A 317 -11.04 13.05 3.39
N MET A 318 -11.02 11.72 3.44
CA MET A 318 -11.10 10.85 2.27
C MET A 318 -12.49 10.92 1.63
N TYR A 319 -13.57 11.03 2.40
CA TYR A 319 -14.92 11.12 1.87
C TYR A 319 -15.17 12.42 1.11
N HIS A 320 -14.56 13.53 1.54
CA HIS A 320 -14.77 14.85 0.94
C HIS A 320 -13.78 15.18 -0.17
N GLU A 321 -12.53 14.71 -0.08
CA GLU A 321 -11.46 15.22 -0.94
C GLU A 321 -10.97 14.20 -1.99
N SER A 322 -11.20 12.89 -1.82
CA SER A 322 -10.63 11.88 -2.75
C SER A 322 -11.04 12.10 -4.21
N GLY A 323 -12.31 12.43 -4.46
CA GLY A 323 -12.81 12.70 -5.81
C GLY A 323 -12.10 13.91 -6.44
N LYS A 324 -11.99 15.02 -5.72
CA LYS A 324 -11.27 16.23 -6.18
C LYS A 324 -9.79 15.95 -6.39
N PHE A 325 -9.15 15.28 -5.44
CA PHE A 325 -7.73 14.96 -5.47
C PHE A 325 -7.36 14.13 -6.70
N VAL A 326 -8.11 13.07 -6.99
CA VAL A 326 -7.85 12.22 -8.17
C VAL A 326 -8.16 12.94 -9.47
N ARG A 327 -9.21 13.78 -9.53
CA ARG A 327 -9.47 14.62 -10.72
C ARG A 327 -8.31 15.58 -11.00
N PHE A 328 -7.71 16.15 -9.95
CA PHE A 328 -6.46 16.91 -10.06
C PHE A 328 -5.33 16.03 -10.60
N LEU A 329 -5.05 14.87 -9.98
CA LEU A 329 -3.98 13.97 -10.41
C LEU A 329 -4.14 13.49 -11.86
N ASN A 330 -5.36 13.20 -12.29
CA ASN A 330 -5.68 12.73 -13.63
C ASN A 330 -5.36 13.77 -14.71
N THR A 331 -5.50 15.05 -14.38
CA THR A 331 -5.21 16.17 -15.29
C THR A 331 -3.79 16.72 -15.12
N TRP A 332 -3.13 16.40 -14.01
CA TRP A 332 -1.77 16.81 -13.72
C TRP A 332 -0.80 16.25 -14.76
N ASN A 333 0.17 17.07 -15.16
CA ASN A 333 1.27 16.66 -16.03
C ASN A 333 2.55 17.43 -15.66
N SER A 334 3.68 16.90 -16.11
CA SER A 334 4.99 17.53 -15.94
C SER A 334 5.85 17.32 -17.19
N SER A 335 6.59 18.37 -17.55
CA SER A 335 7.63 18.32 -18.58
C SER A 335 9.03 18.06 -18.02
N LEU A 336 9.18 17.90 -16.71
CA LEU A 336 10.48 17.69 -16.08
C LEU A 336 11.08 16.33 -16.49
N PRO A 337 12.40 16.21 -16.70
CA PRO A 337 12.95 15.00 -17.31
C PRO A 337 13.09 13.81 -16.34
N SER A 338 13.22 14.05 -15.03
CA SER A 338 13.45 12.98 -14.05
C SER A 338 12.24 12.75 -13.15
N LEU A 339 12.03 11.49 -12.75
CA LEU A 339 10.99 11.11 -11.79
C LEU A 339 11.13 11.89 -10.46
N PHE A 340 12.35 12.08 -9.96
CA PHE A 340 12.59 12.83 -8.73
C PHE A 340 12.11 14.29 -8.81
N GLN A 341 12.37 14.97 -9.94
CA GLN A 341 11.88 16.32 -10.16
C GLN A 341 10.35 16.35 -10.26
N ARG A 342 9.75 15.36 -10.91
CA ARG A 342 8.29 15.20 -11.04
C ARG A 342 7.62 14.95 -9.68
N ILE A 343 8.20 14.09 -8.84
CA ILE A 343 7.78 13.85 -7.45
C ILE A 343 7.74 15.17 -6.67
N LYS A 344 8.83 15.96 -6.74
CA LYS A 344 8.92 17.25 -6.05
C LYS A 344 7.88 18.25 -6.56
N GLN A 345 7.70 18.32 -7.88
CA GLN A 345 6.72 19.20 -8.49
C GLN A 345 5.30 18.80 -8.06
N LEU A 346 4.93 17.52 -8.20
CA LEU A 346 3.62 17.04 -7.82
C LEU A 346 3.33 17.31 -6.34
N ALA A 347 4.28 17.01 -5.44
CA ALA A 347 4.14 17.29 -4.02
C ALA A 347 3.88 18.79 -3.73
N THR A 348 4.51 19.69 -4.49
CA THR A 348 4.29 21.13 -4.38
C THR A 348 2.91 21.52 -4.93
N ASP A 349 2.53 20.98 -6.09
CA ASP A 349 1.28 21.32 -6.76
C ASP A 349 0.05 20.84 -5.98
N ILE A 350 0.14 19.71 -5.29
CA ILE A 350 -0.91 19.19 -4.39
C ILE A 350 -1.21 20.20 -3.27
N VAL A 351 -0.18 20.84 -2.70
CA VAL A 351 -0.39 21.82 -1.61
C VAL A 351 -1.12 23.08 -2.11
N HIS A 352 -0.93 23.46 -3.37
CA HIS A 352 -1.50 24.69 -3.93
C HIS A 352 -2.87 24.48 -4.59
N ASN A 353 -3.10 23.29 -5.17
CA ASN A 353 -4.23 23.04 -6.08
C ASN A 353 -5.03 21.76 -5.74
N GLY A 354 -4.52 20.91 -4.84
CA GLY A 354 -5.07 19.60 -4.49
C GLY A 354 -6.34 19.65 -3.66
#